data_AF-Q099S3-F1
#
_entry.id   AF-Q099S3-F1
#
_cell.length_a   1.000
_cell.length_b   1.000
_cell.length_c   1.000
_cell.angle_alpha   90.00
_cell.angle_beta   90.00
_cell.angle_gamma   90.00
#
_symmetry.space_group_name_H-M   'P 1'
#
loop_
_entity.id
_entity.type
_entity.pdbx_description
1 polymer ?
#
loop_
_entity_poly.entity_id
_entity_poly.type
_entity_poly.pdbx_seq_one_letter_code
_entity_poly.pdbx_strand_id
1 'polypeptide(L)'
;MSEMDWGGGHQAGAHCALHPEFLAQRTCVRCGNFMCATCTEGGTQSSCPTCRARLGSGREFPFRRDTWSFSGLWNYCFEIFKREWVMLSVSVLVFLGITLIAQLISNILPLVGEALGGQALSIVLTVASFFVQNVVQGVLGLGLMRMLFDVLHGRRADIGKLFSQLHKVWAYLGTLLLLFLAMIGVFVVLGGILFLIAVPGGALPSTFSDFSQVQWDSSRLILAGFVGLLSLPVLIYLFLPLYLLQAELAYEEHPSPMQALRNCYAYMRGQRLPVFGFSLVNGLVIFAGMLACCVGLLPALGLSYLLMAALYLSLRTGGDTHG
;
A
#
# COMPACT_ATOMS: atom_id res chain seq x y z
N MET A 1 -42.65 7.21 58.95
CA MET A 1 -42.47 6.17 57.93
C MET A 1 -41.86 6.86 56.73
N SER A 2 -40.55 6.70 56.54
CA SER A 2 -39.80 7.27 55.44
C SER A 2 -40.17 6.53 54.16
N GLU A 3 -40.77 7.26 53.21
CA GLU A 3 -40.97 6.81 51.85
C GLU A 3 -39.61 6.42 51.27
N MET A 4 -39.43 5.12 51.08
CA MET A 4 -38.28 4.53 50.41
C MET A 4 -38.51 4.81 48.92
N ASP A 5 -37.99 5.95 48.47
CA ASP A 5 -37.92 6.34 47.07
C ASP A 5 -37.10 5.29 46.32
N TRP A 6 -37.80 4.34 45.69
CA TRP A 6 -37.24 3.45 44.66
C TRP A 6 -37.04 4.27 43.38
N GLY A 7 -36.16 5.28 43.49
CA GLY A 7 -35.82 6.26 42.48
C GLY A 7 -35.71 5.60 41.11
N GLY A 8 -36.42 6.19 40.17
CA GLY A 8 -36.83 5.57 38.92
C GLY A 8 -35.71 4.92 38.12
N GLY A 9 -36.01 3.71 37.65
CA GLY A 9 -35.61 3.21 36.33
C GLY A 9 -34.17 3.49 35.92
N HIS A 10 -33.20 3.35 36.82
CA HIS A 10 -31.80 3.21 36.43
C HIS A 10 -31.75 1.98 35.55
N GLN A 11 -31.52 2.20 34.26
CA GLN A 11 -31.40 1.16 33.24
C GLN A 11 -30.47 0.10 33.80
N ALA A 12 -31.01 -1.06 34.19
CA ALA A 12 -30.31 -2.16 34.85
C ALA A 12 -29.39 -2.88 33.86
N GLY A 13 -28.52 -2.12 33.20
CA GLY A 13 -27.48 -2.62 32.31
C GLY A 13 -26.17 -2.76 33.08
N ALA A 14 -25.38 -3.75 32.71
CA ALA A 14 -24.02 -3.84 33.19
C ALA A 14 -23.24 -2.57 32.78
N HIS A 15 -22.44 -2.02 33.68
CA HIS A 15 -21.60 -0.85 33.42
C HIS A 15 -20.19 -1.26 32.98
N CYS A 16 -19.51 -0.39 32.23
CA CYS A 16 -18.15 -0.67 31.81
C CYS A 16 -17.20 -0.69 33.02
N ALA A 17 -16.32 -1.70 33.06
CA ALA A 17 -15.37 -1.86 34.16
C ALA A 17 -14.32 -0.75 34.27
N LEU A 18 -14.04 -0.04 33.17
CA LEU A 18 -13.09 1.09 33.15
C LEU A 18 -13.79 2.46 33.19
N HIS A 19 -15.05 2.53 32.75
CA HIS A 19 -15.83 3.75 32.72
C HIS A 19 -17.22 3.47 33.31
N PRO A 20 -17.36 3.46 34.63
CA PRO A 20 -18.61 3.11 35.32
C PRO A 20 -19.80 3.97 34.91
N GLU A 21 -19.56 5.19 34.44
CA GLU A 21 -20.56 6.13 33.96
C GLU A 21 -21.21 5.74 32.63
N PHE A 22 -20.59 4.84 31.86
CA PHE A 22 -21.14 4.36 30.59
C PHE A 22 -21.65 2.91 30.68
N LEU A 23 -22.80 2.66 30.06
CA LEU A 23 -23.34 1.32 29.90
C LEU A 23 -22.43 0.46 29.03
N ALA A 24 -22.30 -0.81 29.41
CA ALA A 24 -21.53 -1.77 28.66
C ALA A 24 -22.26 -2.20 27.39
N GLN A 25 -21.54 -2.24 26.28
CA GLN A 25 -22.05 -2.73 25.00
C GLN A 25 -21.59 -4.17 24.70
N ARG A 26 -20.42 -4.58 25.23
CA ARG A 26 -19.86 -5.92 25.04
C ARG A 26 -19.05 -6.37 26.26
N THR A 27 -18.77 -7.66 26.34
CA THR A 27 -17.83 -8.25 27.30
C THR A 27 -16.50 -8.58 26.62
N CYS A 28 -15.40 -8.43 27.34
CA CYS A 28 -14.06 -8.77 26.89
C CYS A 28 -13.97 -10.28 26.69
N VAL A 29 -13.61 -10.74 25.48
CA VAL A 29 -13.53 -12.18 25.16
C VAL A 29 -12.45 -12.92 25.96
N ARG A 30 -11.50 -12.18 26.54
CA ARG A 30 -10.39 -12.76 27.31
C ARG A 30 -10.66 -12.83 28.81
N CYS A 31 -11.17 -11.75 29.41
CA CYS A 31 -11.32 -11.65 30.87
C CYS A 31 -12.76 -11.47 31.34
N GLY A 32 -13.74 -11.41 30.45
CA GLY A 32 -15.15 -11.24 30.79
C GLY A 32 -15.58 -9.81 31.16
N ASN A 33 -14.64 -8.88 31.38
CA ASN A 33 -14.98 -7.50 31.79
C ASN A 33 -15.90 -6.79 30.79
N PHE A 34 -16.90 -6.10 31.32
CA PHE A 34 -17.81 -5.25 30.57
C PHE A 34 -17.11 -4.01 29.98
N MET A 35 -17.40 -3.70 28.71
CA MET A 35 -16.77 -2.64 27.93
C MET A 35 -17.81 -1.71 27.29
N CYS A 36 -17.64 -0.40 27.42
CA CYS A 36 -18.45 0.60 26.73
C CYS A 36 -18.02 0.78 25.26
N ALA A 37 -18.76 1.61 24.51
CA ALA A 37 -18.43 1.98 23.13
C ALA A 37 -16.98 2.47 22.96
N THR A 38 -16.50 3.29 23.90
CA THR A 38 -15.15 3.84 23.89
C THR A 38 -14.10 2.75 24.08
N CYS A 39 -14.27 1.87 25.08
CA CYS A 39 -13.33 0.77 25.33
C CYS A 39 -13.29 -0.25 24.18
N THR A 40 -14.41 -0.43 23.48
CA THR A 40 -14.52 -1.30 22.31
C THR A 40 -14.13 -0.62 21.00
N GLU A 41 -13.76 0.67 21.02
CA GLU A 41 -13.50 1.49 19.82
C GLU A 41 -14.63 1.33 18.79
N GLY A 42 -15.87 1.55 19.22
CA GLY A 42 -17.06 1.42 18.39
C GLY A 42 -17.37 -0.04 18.00
N GLY A 43 -17.02 -1.01 18.85
CA GLY A 43 -17.25 -2.45 18.60
C GLY A 43 -16.17 -3.15 17.76
N THR A 44 -15.10 -2.47 17.39
CA THR A 44 -13.99 -3.05 16.62
C THR A 44 -13.06 -3.93 17.47
N GLN A 45 -13.01 -3.67 18.78
CA GLN A 45 -12.16 -4.42 19.72
C GLN A 45 -12.99 -5.44 20.51
N SER A 46 -12.53 -6.69 20.50
CA SER A 46 -13.12 -7.79 21.29
C SER A 46 -12.52 -7.90 22.70
N SER A 47 -11.43 -7.20 22.98
CA SER A 47 -10.67 -7.29 24.24
C SER A 47 -10.55 -5.93 24.92
N CYS A 48 -10.62 -5.90 26.25
CA CYS A 48 -10.51 -4.66 27.02
C CYS A 48 -9.09 -4.06 26.94
N PRO A 49 -8.93 -2.74 27.14
CA PRO A 49 -7.64 -2.06 27.13
C PRO A 49 -6.56 -2.75 27.99
N THR A 50 -6.91 -3.23 29.17
CA THR A 50 -5.97 -3.95 30.06
C THR A 50 -5.50 -5.28 29.44
N CYS A 51 -6.41 -6.08 28.90
CA CYS A 51 -6.05 -7.34 28.23
C CYS A 51 -5.24 -7.09 26.95
N ARG A 52 -5.57 -6.01 26.24
CA ARG A 52 -4.86 -5.53 25.05
C ARG A 52 -3.42 -5.14 25.37
N ALA A 53 -3.21 -4.29 26.38
CA ALA A 53 -1.88 -3.93 26.87
C ALA A 53 -1.05 -5.17 27.24
N ARG A 54 -1.68 -6.19 27.87
CA ARG A 54 -1.02 -7.46 28.21
C ARG A 54 -0.69 -8.33 27.00
N LEU A 55 -1.53 -8.34 25.96
CA LEU A 55 -1.24 -9.04 24.69
C LEU A 55 -0.24 -8.28 23.81
N GLY A 56 0.15 -7.08 24.23
CA GLY A 56 1.03 -6.21 23.47
C GLY A 56 0.35 -5.47 22.33
N SER A 57 -0.99 -5.48 22.24
CA SER A 57 -1.66 -4.63 21.27
C SER A 57 -1.55 -3.16 21.69
N GLY A 58 -0.99 -2.33 20.82
CA GLY A 58 -0.55 -0.96 21.15
C GLY A 58 0.88 -0.86 21.68
N ARG A 59 1.67 -1.95 21.70
CA ARG A 59 3.12 -1.83 21.86
C ARG A 59 3.71 -1.14 20.63
N GLU A 60 4.74 -0.34 20.86
CA GLU A 60 5.58 0.17 19.78
C GLU A 60 6.08 -1.00 18.93
N PHE A 61 6.12 -0.78 17.62
CA PHE A 61 6.64 -1.75 16.67
C PHE A 61 8.09 -2.13 17.04
N PRO A 62 8.43 -3.43 17.15
CA PRO A 62 9.64 -3.86 17.87
C PRO A 62 10.95 -3.63 17.09
N PHE A 63 10.90 -3.29 15.81
CA PHE A 63 12.08 -3.08 14.99
C PHE A 63 12.30 -1.59 14.71
N ARG A 64 13.56 -1.18 14.77
CA ARG A 64 14.03 0.15 14.40
C ARG A 64 14.89 0.07 13.14
N ARG A 65 15.19 1.22 12.55
CA ARG A 65 15.93 1.33 11.28
C ARG A 65 17.33 0.71 11.34
N ASP A 66 17.93 0.71 12.52
CA ASP A 66 19.26 0.20 12.83
C ASP A 66 19.24 -1.26 13.32
N THR A 67 18.11 -1.72 13.87
CA THR A 67 18.01 -3.05 14.50
C THR A 67 17.23 -4.08 13.69
N TRP A 68 16.55 -3.67 12.60
CA TRP A 68 15.79 -4.60 11.80
C TRP A 68 16.69 -5.56 11.01
N SER A 69 16.21 -6.78 10.83
CA SER A 69 16.80 -7.76 9.93
C SER A 69 15.68 -8.47 9.18
N PHE A 70 15.98 -8.98 7.98
CA PHE A 70 14.99 -9.72 7.19
C PHE A 70 14.41 -10.90 7.98
N SER A 71 15.26 -11.71 8.62
CA SER A 71 14.83 -12.87 9.41
C SER A 71 13.95 -12.46 10.59
N GLY A 72 14.31 -11.39 11.31
CA GLY A 72 13.50 -10.86 12.40
C GLY A 72 12.12 -10.40 11.95
N LEU A 73 12.06 -9.59 10.88
CA LEU A 73 10.80 -9.15 10.28
C LEU A 73 9.96 -10.32 9.79
N TRP A 74 10.58 -11.28 9.11
CA TRP A 74 9.91 -12.48 8.60
C TRP A 74 9.25 -13.26 9.73
N ASN A 75 10.01 -13.62 10.77
CA ASN A 75 9.48 -14.39 11.90
C ASN A 75 8.35 -13.66 12.61
N TYR A 76 8.51 -12.34 12.83
CA TYR A 76 7.47 -11.51 13.44
C TYR A 76 6.19 -11.46 12.59
N CYS A 77 6.31 -11.14 11.31
CA CYS A 77 5.18 -11.08 10.40
C CYS A 77 4.52 -12.44 10.21
N PHE A 78 5.29 -13.53 10.18
CA PHE A 78 4.76 -14.87 10.00
C PHE A 78 3.91 -15.33 11.19
N GLU A 79 4.32 -15.02 12.43
CA GLU A 79 3.51 -15.32 13.61
C GLU A 79 2.21 -14.51 13.65
N ILE A 80 2.26 -13.23 13.26
CA ILE A 80 1.06 -12.41 13.13
C ILE A 80 0.15 -12.94 12.01
N PHE A 81 0.75 -13.30 10.87
CA PHE A 81 0.05 -13.87 9.74
C PHE A 81 -0.66 -15.15 10.11
N LYS A 82 -0.02 -16.12 10.79
CA LYS A 82 -0.68 -17.35 11.27
C LYS A 82 -1.94 -17.08 12.10
N ARG A 83 -1.95 -16.02 12.91
CA ARG A 83 -3.11 -15.66 13.74
C ARG A 83 -4.28 -15.12 12.92
N GLU A 84 -4.00 -14.32 11.90
CA GLU A 84 -5.01 -13.55 11.14
C GLU A 84 -5.07 -13.94 9.65
N TRP A 85 -4.51 -15.10 9.26
CA TRP A 85 -4.29 -15.44 7.85
C TRP A 85 -5.57 -15.43 7.03
N VAL A 86 -6.67 -15.93 7.59
CA VAL A 86 -7.99 -15.96 6.93
C VAL A 86 -8.44 -14.54 6.60
N MET A 87 -8.45 -13.65 7.59
CA MET A 87 -8.92 -12.28 7.39
C MET A 87 -8.00 -11.50 6.45
N LEU A 88 -6.69 -11.68 6.54
CA LEU A 88 -5.73 -11.09 5.60
C LEU A 88 -5.96 -11.59 4.16
N SER A 89 -6.17 -12.90 3.97
CA SER A 89 -6.48 -13.47 2.65
C SER A 89 -7.82 -13.00 2.11
N VAL A 90 -8.85 -12.87 2.95
CA VAL A 90 -10.16 -12.32 2.54
C VAL A 90 -10.02 -10.85 2.12
N SER A 91 -9.27 -10.03 2.86
CA SER A 91 -9.02 -8.64 2.48
C SER A 91 -8.30 -8.51 1.14
N VAL A 92 -7.30 -9.37 0.89
CA VAL A 92 -6.64 -9.44 -0.43
C VAL A 92 -7.59 -9.90 -1.52
N LEU A 93 -8.46 -10.88 -1.25
CA LEU A 93 -9.46 -11.35 -2.19
C LEU A 93 -10.45 -10.23 -2.57
N VAL A 94 -10.92 -9.46 -1.58
CA VAL A 94 -11.78 -8.29 -1.81
C VAL A 94 -11.04 -7.23 -2.64
N PHE A 95 -9.78 -6.95 -2.30
CA PHE A 95 -8.93 -6.02 -3.06
C PHE A 95 -8.78 -6.44 -4.53
N LEU A 96 -8.47 -7.72 -4.78
CA LEU A 96 -8.34 -8.27 -6.13
C LEU A 96 -9.68 -8.25 -6.88
N GLY A 97 -10.77 -8.64 -6.22
CA GLY A 97 -12.11 -8.63 -6.79
C GLY A 97 -12.53 -7.25 -7.28
N ILE A 98 -12.36 -6.21 -6.46
CA ILE A 98 -12.68 -4.84 -6.86
C ILE A 98 -11.75 -4.35 -7.97
N THR A 99 -10.46 -4.70 -7.90
CA THR A 99 -9.48 -4.34 -8.92
C THR A 99 -9.79 -4.97 -10.28
N LEU A 100 -10.22 -6.23 -10.30
CA LEU A 100 -10.63 -6.94 -11.53
C LEU A 100 -11.90 -6.31 -12.11
N ILE A 101 -12.89 -5.97 -11.29
CA ILE A 101 -14.12 -5.28 -11.75
C ILE A 101 -13.76 -3.92 -12.37
N ALA A 102 -12.92 -3.13 -11.70
CA ALA A 102 -12.47 -1.85 -12.21
C ALA A 102 -11.68 -2.00 -13.53
N GLN A 103 -10.87 -3.07 -13.65
CA GLN A 103 -10.12 -3.37 -14.87
C GLN A 103 -11.04 -3.73 -16.03
N LEU A 104 -12.07 -4.54 -15.79
CA LEU A 104 -13.08 -4.88 -16.80
C LEU A 104 -13.80 -3.63 -17.31
N ILE A 105 -14.22 -2.74 -16.40
CA ILE A 105 -14.85 -1.47 -16.77
C ILE A 105 -13.88 -0.61 -17.60
N SER A 106 -12.63 -0.49 -17.16
CA SER A 106 -11.59 0.31 -17.82
C SER A 106 -11.25 -0.20 -19.23
N ASN A 107 -11.41 -1.49 -19.50
CA ASN A 107 -11.17 -2.06 -20.83
C ASN A 107 -12.34 -1.86 -21.80
N ILE A 108 -13.57 -1.62 -21.30
CA ILE A 108 -14.74 -1.37 -22.14
C ILE A 108 -14.70 0.04 -22.75
N LEU A 109 -14.16 1.02 -22.02
CA LEU A 109 -14.14 2.43 -22.45
C LEU A 109 -13.39 2.65 -23.80
N PRO A 110 -12.14 2.14 -23.99
CA PRO A 110 -11.45 2.26 -25.28
C PRO A 110 -12.21 1.59 -26.44
N LEU A 111 -12.82 0.43 -26.19
CA LEU A 111 -13.62 -0.30 -27.18
C LEU A 111 -14.81 0.52 -27.70
N VAL A 112 -15.47 1.26 -26.80
CA VAL A 112 -16.54 2.21 -27.16
C VAL A 112 -15.99 3.36 -28.01
N GLY A 113 -14.81 3.87 -27.66
CA GLY A 113 -14.14 4.94 -28.42
C GLY A 113 -13.81 4.53 -29.86
N GLU A 114 -13.34 3.31 -30.05
CA GLU A 114 -13.08 2.74 -31.38
C GLU A 114 -14.37 2.51 -32.17
N ALA A 115 -15.42 2.01 -31.51
CA ALA A 115 -16.73 1.79 -32.15
C ALA A 115 -17.38 3.10 -32.65
N LEU A 116 -17.08 4.24 -32.01
CA LEU A 116 -17.55 5.57 -32.41
C LEU A 116 -16.69 6.21 -33.53
N GLY A 117 -15.65 5.53 -34.02
CA GLY A 117 -14.84 5.96 -35.16
C GLY A 117 -13.85 7.11 -34.87
N GLY A 118 -13.66 7.49 -33.60
CA GLY A 118 -12.76 8.57 -33.20
C GLY A 118 -11.47 8.03 -32.60
N GLN A 119 -10.37 7.97 -33.36
CA GLN A 119 -9.06 7.60 -32.80
C GLN A 119 -8.65 8.52 -31.63
N ALA A 120 -8.93 9.83 -31.75
CA ALA A 120 -8.70 10.80 -30.68
C ALA A 120 -9.55 10.50 -29.43
N LEU A 121 -10.82 10.09 -29.62
CA LEU A 121 -11.71 9.72 -28.52
C LEU A 121 -11.21 8.46 -27.80
N SER A 122 -10.75 7.43 -28.54
CA SER A 122 -10.17 6.22 -27.96
C SER A 122 -8.92 6.52 -27.11
N ILE A 123 -8.03 7.41 -27.58
CA ILE A 123 -6.85 7.83 -26.82
C ILE A 123 -7.27 8.52 -25.52
N VAL A 124 -8.21 9.48 -25.58
CA VAL A 124 -8.70 10.21 -24.39
C VAL A 124 -9.34 9.25 -23.38
N LEU A 125 -10.18 8.31 -23.85
CA LEU A 125 -10.83 7.32 -23.01
C LEU A 125 -9.82 6.33 -22.40
N THR A 126 -8.76 5.97 -23.12
CA THR A 126 -7.68 5.12 -22.61
C THR A 126 -6.94 5.80 -21.46
N VAL A 127 -6.58 7.08 -21.65
CA VAL A 127 -5.91 7.87 -20.60
C VAL A 127 -6.81 8.01 -19.38
N ALA A 128 -8.09 8.35 -19.59
CA ALA A 128 -9.06 8.46 -18.49
C ALA A 128 -9.22 7.14 -17.72
N SER A 129 -9.34 6.02 -18.44
CA SER A 129 -9.48 4.68 -17.87
C SER A 129 -8.24 4.28 -17.05
N PHE A 130 -7.04 4.61 -17.55
CA PHE A 130 -5.79 4.40 -16.83
C PHE A 130 -5.80 5.14 -15.48
N PHE A 131 -6.22 6.41 -15.44
CA PHE A 131 -6.30 7.16 -14.19
C PHE A 131 -7.34 6.58 -13.22
N VAL A 132 -8.55 6.25 -13.71
CA VAL A 132 -9.58 5.63 -12.88
C VAL A 132 -9.06 4.33 -12.26
N GLN A 133 -8.43 3.46 -13.06
CA GLN A 133 -7.89 2.20 -12.58
C GLN A 133 -6.80 2.40 -11.51
N ASN A 134 -5.87 3.32 -11.72
CA ASN A 134 -4.81 3.62 -10.76
C ASN A 134 -5.35 4.24 -9.46
N VAL A 135 -6.39 5.07 -9.55
CA VAL A 135 -7.05 5.66 -8.37
C VAL A 135 -7.74 4.57 -7.56
N VAL A 136 -8.53 3.70 -8.20
CA VAL A 136 -9.23 2.60 -7.50
C VAL A 136 -8.23 1.67 -6.80
N GLN A 137 -7.21 1.21 -7.52
CA GLN A 137 -6.17 0.34 -6.94
C GLN A 137 -5.42 1.02 -5.80
N GLY A 138 -5.07 2.29 -5.99
CA GLY A 138 -4.36 3.10 -5.01
C GLY A 138 -5.11 3.22 -3.69
N VAL A 139 -6.36 3.66 -3.77
CA VAL A 139 -7.23 3.92 -2.61
C VAL A 139 -7.50 2.65 -1.82
N LEU A 140 -7.80 1.55 -2.51
CA LEU A 140 -7.99 0.26 -1.85
C LEU A 140 -6.70 -0.23 -1.20
N GLY A 141 -5.56 -0.02 -1.85
CA GLY A 141 -4.27 -0.38 -1.28
C GLY A 141 -3.89 0.51 -0.08
N LEU A 142 -4.29 1.79 -0.03
CA LEU A 142 -4.18 2.62 1.17
C LEU A 142 -4.99 2.04 2.34
N GLY A 143 -6.23 1.62 2.06
CA GLY A 143 -7.09 0.93 3.03
C GLY A 143 -6.46 -0.36 3.54
N LEU A 144 -5.90 -1.16 2.62
CA LEU A 144 -5.20 -2.41 2.94
C LEU A 144 -3.99 -2.15 3.84
N MET A 145 -3.15 -1.18 3.49
CA MET A 145 -1.98 -0.81 4.29
C MET A 145 -2.36 -0.33 5.69
N ARG A 146 -3.43 0.46 5.84
CA ARG A 146 -3.93 0.88 7.15
C ARG A 146 -4.38 -0.31 8.00
N MET A 147 -5.11 -1.25 7.41
CA MET A 147 -5.52 -2.48 8.09
C MET A 147 -4.29 -3.30 8.52
N LEU A 148 -3.25 -3.38 7.69
CA LEU A 148 -2.03 -4.09 8.01
C LEU A 148 -1.25 -3.43 9.14
N PHE A 149 -1.21 -2.10 9.21
CA PHE A 149 -0.63 -1.40 10.36
C PHE A 149 -1.40 -1.72 11.64
N ASP A 150 -2.73 -1.74 11.60
CA ASP A 150 -3.53 -2.15 12.75
C ASP A 150 -3.17 -3.58 13.21
N VAL A 151 -3.04 -4.51 12.26
CA VAL A 151 -2.65 -5.91 12.51
C VAL A 151 -1.25 -6.03 13.10
N LEU A 152 -0.28 -5.25 12.61
CA LEU A 152 1.09 -5.20 13.12
C LEU A 152 1.18 -4.63 14.53
N HIS A 153 0.27 -3.73 14.91
CA HIS A 153 0.10 -3.25 16.29
C HIS A 153 -0.77 -4.18 17.15
N GLY A 154 -1.03 -5.40 16.69
CA GLY A 154 -1.76 -6.43 17.44
C GLY A 154 -3.28 -6.25 17.47
N ARG A 155 -3.85 -5.35 16.66
CA ARG A 155 -5.30 -5.26 16.44
C ARG A 155 -5.74 -6.36 15.46
N ARG A 156 -7.05 -6.61 15.37
CA ARG A 156 -7.60 -7.56 14.39
C ARG A 156 -7.72 -6.92 13.02
N ALA A 157 -7.64 -7.74 11.98
CA ALA A 157 -7.93 -7.32 10.62
C ALA A 157 -9.43 -7.02 10.49
N ASP A 158 -9.77 -5.79 10.08
CA ASP A 158 -11.14 -5.34 9.88
C ASP A 158 -11.30 -4.84 8.45
N ILE A 159 -12.11 -5.56 7.67
CA ILE A 159 -12.40 -5.28 6.25
C ILE A 159 -13.11 -3.93 6.11
N GLY A 160 -13.92 -3.52 7.10
CA GLY A 160 -14.62 -2.23 7.07
C GLY A 160 -13.66 -1.04 6.97
N LYS A 161 -12.44 -1.19 7.50
CA LYS A 161 -11.42 -0.14 7.45
C LYS A 161 -10.81 0.06 6.06
N LEU A 162 -10.95 -0.92 5.14
CA LEU A 162 -10.47 -0.78 3.76
C LEU A 162 -11.09 0.45 3.07
N PHE A 163 -12.36 0.74 3.36
CA PHE A 163 -13.08 1.86 2.75
C PHE A 163 -12.96 3.18 3.53
N SER A 164 -12.39 3.15 4.74
CA SER A 164 -12.27 4.35 5.60
C SER A 164 -11.38 5.44 4.98
N GLN A 165 -10.50 5.08 4.05
CA GLN A 165 -9.51 5.97 3.44
C GLN A 165 -9.99 6.68 2.17
N LEU A 166 -11.27 6.56 1.79
CA LEU A 166 -11.83 7.25 0.62
C LEU A 166 -11.68 8.78 0.68
N HIS A 167 -11.64 9.37 1.88
CA HIS A 167 -11.41 10.81 2.02
C HIS A 167 -10.00 11.25 1.58
N LYS A 168 -9.02 10.33 1.49
CA LYS A 168 -7.64 10.61 1.06
C LYS A 168 -7.42 10.49 -0.45
N VAL A 169 -8.47 10.23 -1.24
CA VAL A 169 -8.40 10.07 -2.71
C VAL A 169 -7.69 11.26 -3.36
N TRP A 170 -7.95 12.50 -2.90
CA TRP A 170 -7.36 13.70 -3.49
C TRP A 170 -5.85 13.82 -3.25
N ALA A 171 -5.39 13.49 -2.04
CA ALA A 171 -3.96 13.46 -1.75
C ALA A 171 -3.25 12.38 -2.58
N TYR A 172 -3.89 11.20 -2.72
CA TYR A 172 -3.39 10.14 -3.57
C TYR A 172 -3.33 10.55 -5.05
N LEU A 173 -4.36 11.21 -5.56
CA LEU A 173 -4.39 11.72 -6.94
C LEU A 173 -3.26 12.73 -7.18
N GLY A 174 -3.01 13.63 -6.22
CA GLY A 174 -1.89 14.56 -6.26
C GLY A 174 -0.54 13.85 -6.31
N THR A 175 -0.35 12.80 -5.50
CA THR A 175 0.87 11.98 -5.60
C THR A 175 0.97 11.23 -6.92
N LEU A 176 -0.12 10.66 -7.43
CA LEU A 176 -0.13 9.93 -8.68
C LEU A 176 0.25 10.83 -9.86
N LEU A 177 -0.30 12.05 -9.91
CA LEU A 177 0.04 13.03 -10.94
C LEU A 177 1.52 13.43 -10.88
N LEU A 178 2.04 13.68 -9.68
CA LEU A 178 3.45 14.03 -9.48
C LEU A 178 4.36 12.88 -9.91
N LEU A 179 4.03 11.64 -9.55
CA LEU A 179 4.77 10.45 -9.98
C LEU A 179 4.71 10.26 -11.48
N PHE A 180 3.56 10.49 -12.10
CA PHE A 180 3.40 10.37 -13.54
C PHE A 180 4.26 11.39 -14.29
N LEU A 181 4.27 12.65 -13.84
CA LEU A 181 5.14 13.69 -14.39
C LEU A 181 6.63 13.35 -14.22
N ALA A 182 7.02 12.87 -13.04
CA ALA A 182 8.40 12.45 -12.77
C ALA A 182 8.81 11.28 -13.68
N MET A 183 7.93 10.29 -13.83
CA MET A 183 8.14 9.12 -14.67
C MET A 183 8.25 9.50 -16.15
N ILE A 184 7.37 10.38 -16.65
CA ILE A 184 7.49 10.96 -18.01
C ILE A 184 8.84 11.63 -18.17
N GLY A 185 9.27 12.46 -17.22
CA GLY A 185 10.57 13.13 -17.28
C GLY A 185 11.72 12.14 -17.42
N VAL A 186 11.72 11.05 -16.63
CA VAL A 186 12.74 10.00 -16.72
C VAL A 186 12.69 9.29 -18.07
N PHE A 187 11.50 8.94 -18.58
CA PHE A 187 11.38 8.30 -19.90
C PHE A 187 11.75 9.21 -21.06
N VAL A 188 11.47 10.52 -20.98
CA VAL A 188 11.91 11.50 -21.97
C VAL A 188 13.43 11.59 -22.00
N VAL A 189 14.10 11.59 -20.84
CA VAL A 189 15.56 11.60 -20.76
C VAL A 189 16.15 10.30 -21.31
N LEU A 190 15.63 9.14 -20.88
CA LEU A 190 16.11 7.84 -21.37
C LEU A 190 15.84 7.66 -22.87
N GLY A 191 14.65 8.06 -23.34
CA GLY A 191 14.28 8.06 -24.75
C GLY A 191 15.16 9.01 -25.58
N GLY A 192 15.50 10.18 -25.04
CA GLY A 192 16.45 11.11 -25.64
C GLY A 192 17.85 10.52 -25.77
N ILE A 193 18.35 9.82 -24.73
CA ILE A 193 19.64 9.13 -24.78
C ILE A 193 19.61 8.01 -25.84
N LEU A 194 18.58 7.17 -25.85
CA LEU A 194 18.41 6.11 -26.85
C LEU A 194 18.30 6.67 -28.26
N PHE A 195 17.62 7.81 -28.41
CA PHE A 195 17.48 8.51 -29.68
C PHE A 195 18.81 9.06 -30.19
N LEU A 196 19.63 9.67 -29.32
CA LEU A 196 20.97 10.13 -29.67
C LEU A 196 21.87 8.97 -30.15
N ILE A 197 21.64 7.77 -29.63
CA ILE A 197 22.34 6.55 -30.06
C ILE A 197 21.81 6.02 -31.40
N ALA A 198 20.51 6.15 -31.64
CA ALA A 198 19.84 5.61 -32.82
C ALA A 198 20.09 6.44 -34.09
N VAL A 199 20.33 7.74 -33.97
CA VAL A 199 20.49 8.66 -35.11
C VAL A 199 21.96 8.69 -35.59
N PRO A 200 22.29 8.09 -36.75
CA PRO A 200 23.64 8.16 -37.30
C PRO A 200 23.97 9.59 -37.75
N GLY A 201 25.10 10.12 -37.28
CA GLY A 201 25.67 11.38 -37.82
C GLY A 201 25.10 12.68 -37.23
N GLY A 202 24.30 12.63 -36.16
CA GLY A 202 23.86 13.84 -35.44
C GLY A 202 22.82 14.71 -36.15
N ALA A 203 22.28 14.27 -37.29
CA ALA A 203 21.21 14.97 -37.99
C ALA A 203 19.86 14.68 -37.31
N LEU A 204 19.27 15.67 -36.64
CA LEU A 204 17.94 15.52 -36.04
C LEU A 204 16.88 15.31 -37.14
N PRO A 205 16.05 14.25 -37.06
CA PRO A 205 14.92 14.07 -37.96
C PRO A 205 13.96 15.26 -37.85
N SER A 206 13.54 15.77 -39.01
CA SER A 206 12.63 16.91 -39.11
C SER A 206 11.17 16.53 -38.84
N THR A 207 10.80 15.25 -38.96
CA THR A 207 9.43 14.79 -38.74
C THR A 207 9.33 13.50 -37.95
N PHE A 208 8.20 13.29 -37.26
CA PHE A 208 7.92 12.05 -36.52
C PHE A 208 7.78 10.81 -37.45
N SER A 209 7.46 11.00 -38.72
CA SER A 209 7.38 9.91 -39.70
C SER A 209 8.74 9.28 -40.00
N ASP A 210 9.81 10.06 -39.90
CA ASP A 210 11.18 9.60 -40.21
C ASP A 210 11.66 8.54 -39.19
N PHE A 211 11.05 8.47 -38.00
CA PHE A 211 11.36 7.46 -37.00
C PHE A 211 11.04 6.04 -37.46
N SER A 212 10.00 5.88 -38.30
CA SER A 212 9.62 4.56 -38.82
C SER A 212 10.66 3.99 -39.78
N GLN A 213 11.51 4.85 -40.36
CA GLN A 213 12.56 4.48 -41.30
C GLN A 213 13.92 4.22 -40.63
N VAL A 214 14.01 4.32 -39.29
CA VAL A 214 15.23 4.00 -38.56
C VAL A 214 15.52 2.50 -38.71
N GLN A 215 16.50 2.17 -39.55
CA GLN A 215 17.00 0.81 -39.68
C GLN A 215 17.73 0.40 -38.39
N TRP A 216 17.21 -0.63 -37.73
CA TRP A 216 17.79 -1.22 -36.52
C TRP A 216 18.84 -2.25 -36.90
N ASP A 217 20.06 -1.78 -37.15
CA ASP A 217 21.21 -2.67 -37.31
C ASP A 217 21.48 -3.43 -36.01
N SER A 218 22.02 -4.65 -36.12
CA SER A 218 22.32 -5.50 -34.95
C SER A 218 23.24 -4.80 -33.94
N SER A 219 24.16 -3.94 -34.39
CA SER A 219 25.04 -3.15 -33.50
C SER A 219 24.27 -2.15 -32.64
N ARG A 220 23.24 -1.49 -33.20
CA ARG A 220 22.39 -0.54 -32.48
C ARG A 220 21.48 -1.23 -31.49
N LEU A 221 20.96 -2.41 -31.84
CA LEU A 221 20.18 -3.24 -30.93
C LEU A 221 21.01 -3.69 -29.72
N ILE A 222 22.26 -4.10 -29.94
CA ILE A 222 23.18 -4.46 -28.85
C ILE A 222 23.46 -3.24 -27.96
N LEU A 223 23.78 -2.08 -28.53
CA LEU A 223 24.05 -0.87 -27.77
C LEU A 223 22.83 -0.37 -26.98
N ALA A 224 21.64 -0.39 -27.57
CA ALA A 224 20.38 -0.09 -26.89
C ALA A 224 20.14 -1.07 -25.73
N GLY A 225 20.43 -2.36 -25.93
CA GLY A 225 20.39 -3.38 -24.88
C GLY A 225 21.33 -3.06 -23.71
N PHE A 226 22.57 -2.66 -23.99
CA PHE A 226 23.52 -2.22 -22.95
C PHE A 226 23.07 -0.97 -22.21
N VAL A 227 22.54 0.04 -22.92
CA VAL A 227 22.00 1.26 -22.30
C VAL A 227 20.79 0.93 -21.43
N GLY A 228 19.90 0.07 -21.91
CA GLY A 228 18.78 -0.44 -21.13
C GLY A 228 19.25 -1.14 -19.85
N LEU A 229 20.20 -2.06 -19.96
CA LEU A 229 20.77 -2.78 -18.81
C LEU A 229 21.46 -1.84 -17.80
N LEU A 230 22.21 -0.85 -18.29
CA LEU A 230 22.86 0.18 -17.46
C LEU A 230 21.87 1.15 -16.83
N SER A 231 20.69 1.34 -17.44
CA SER A 231 19.62 2.15 -16.85
C SER A 231 18.91 1.44 -15.69
N LEU A 232 18.93 0.11 -15.62
CA LEU A 232 18.22 -0.64 -14.57
C LEU A 232 18.65 -0.26 -13.15
N PRO A 233 19.96 -0.19 -12.79
CA PRO A 233 20.37 0.30 -11.46
C PRO A 233 19.87 1.71 -11.15
N VAL A 234 19.83 2.61 -12.14
CA VAL A 234 19.33 3.99 -11.99
C VAL A 234 17.83 3.99 -11.74
N LEU A 235 17.07 3.21 -12.50
CA LEU A 235 15.63 3.05 -12.33
C LEU A 235 15.31 2.41 -10.98
N ILE A 236 15.99 1.32 -10.60
CA ILE A 236 15.82 0.70 -9.28
C ILE A 236 16.11 1.72 -8.19
N TYR A 237 17.20 2.47 -8.29
CA TYR A 237 17.55 3.49 -7.30
C TYR A 237 16.47 4.59 -7.15
N LEU A 238 15.86 5.00 -8.26
CA LEU A 238 14.84 6.05 -8.32
C LEU A 238 13.44 5.55 -7.89
N PHE A 239 13.06 4.33 -8.28
CA PHE A 239 11.73 3.77 -8.02
C PHE A 239 11.63 3.05 -6.67
N LEU A 240 12.73 2.56 -6.10
CA LEU A 240 12.70 1.83 -4.84
C LEU A 240 12.07 2.63 -3.68
N PRO A 241 12.33 3.94 -3.49
CA PRO A 241 11.62 4.73 -2.48
C PRO A 241 10.14 4.90 -2.76
N LEU A 242 9.71 4.89 -4.02
CA LEU A 242 8.31 5.03 -4.41
C LEU A 242 7.47 3.83 -3.96
N TYR A 243 8.11 2.69 -3.74
CA TYR A 243 7.45 1.51 -3.20
C TYR A 243 6.91 1.71 -1.77
N LEU A 244 7.54 2.58 -0.97
CA LEU A 244 7.09 2.94 0.37
C LEU A 244 6.02 4.05 0.39
N LEU A 245 5.75 4.68 -0.76
CA LEU A 245 4.86 5.84 -0.83
C LEU A 245 3.43 5.50 -0.40
N GLN A 246 2.93 4.33 -0.81
CA GLN A 246 1.59 3.89 -0.42
C GLN A 246 1.47 3.65 1.09
N ALA A 247 2.55 3.19 1.73
CA ALA A 247 2.61 2.99 3.17
C ALA A 247 2.60 4.34 3.92
N GLU A 248 3.38 5.32 3.45
CA GLU A 248 3.46 6.66 4.04
C GLU A 248 2.11 7.40 3.97
N LEU A 249 1.48 7.41 2.80
CA LEU A 249 0.16 8.03 2.59
C LEU A 249 -0.94 7.39 3.44
N ALA A 250 -0.87 6.08 3.65
CA ALA A 250 -1.83 5.37 4.48
C ALA A 250 -1.68 5.74 5.96
N TYR A 251 -0.44 5.93 6.42
CA TYR A 251 -0.11 6.24 7.80
C TYR A 251 -0.40 7.70 8.18
N GLU A 252 0.00 8.66 7.35
CA GLU A 252 -0.12 10.10 7.65
C GLU A 252 -1.58 10.59 7.47
N GLU A 253 -2.10 11.37 8.42
CA GLU A 253 -3.51 11.83 8.37
C GLU A 253 -3.74 12.95 7.34
N HIS A 254 -2.78 13.87 7.21
CA HIS A 254 -2.82 15.00 6.28
C HIS A 254 -1.60 14.99 5.34
N PRO A 255 -1.52 14.02 4.41
CA PRO A 255 -0.33 13.87 3.59
C PRO A 255 -0.25 14.99 2.54
N SER A 256 0.83 15.78 2.57
CA SER A 256 1.20 16.59 1.42
C SER A 256 2.03 15.72 0.45
N PRO A 257 1.68 15.65 -0.85
CA PRO A 257 2.32 14.74 -1.81
C PRO A 257 3.85 14.84 -1.85
N MET A 258 4.35 16.07 -1.77
CA MET A 258 5.79 16.35 -1.83
C MET A 258 6.52 15.95 -0.54
N GLN A 259 5.88 16.12 0.62
CA GLN A 259 6.47 15.71 1.90
C GLN A 259 6.50 14.19 2.01
N ALA A 260 5.42 13.50 1.61
CA ALA A 260 5.40 12.05 1.58
C ALA A 260 6.54 11.49 0.70
N LEU A 261 6.76 12.09 -0.46
CA LEU A 261 7.88 11.72 -1.34
C LEU A 261 9.24 11.97 -0.67
N ARG A 262 9.44 13.16 -0.08
CA ARG A 262 10.69 13.51 0.62
C ARG A 262 10.98 12.55 1.78
N ASN A 263 9.97 12.19 2.55
CA ASN A 263 10.06 11.26 3.67
C ASN A 263 10.47 9.86 3.18
N CYS A 264 9.83 9.35 2.12
CA CYS A 264 10.18 8.06 1.52
C CYS A 264 11.66 8.00 1.10
N TYR A 265 12.16 9.07 0.47
CA TYR A 265 13.59 9.16 0.10
C TYR A 265 14.52 9.26 1.31
N ALA A 266 14.07 9.92 2.40
CA ALA A 266 14.83 10.02 3.64
C ALA A 266 14.93 8.68 4.38
N TYR A 267 13.84 7.92 4.45
CA TYR A 267 13.80 6.58 5.07
C TYR A 267 14.72 5.60 4.35
N MET A 268 14.80 5.69 3.02
CA MET A 268 15.62 4.81 2.19
C MET A 268 17.12 5.12 2.21
N ARG A 269 17.55 6.28 2.74
CA ARG A 269 18.96 6.66 2.77
C ARG A 269 19.77 5.64 3.59
N GLY A 270 20.85 5.09 3.02
CA GLY A 270 21.69 4.09 3.69
C GLY A 270 21.12 2.67 3.79
N GLN A 271 19.85 2.44 3.46
CA GLN A 271 19.18 1.12 3.58
C GLN A 271 18.66 0.57 2.23
N ARG A 272 19.10 1.14 1.09
CA ARG A 272 18.60 0.75 -0.24
C ARG A 272 18.89 -0.71 -0.62
N LEU A 273 20.12 -1.18 -0.38
CA LEU A 273 20.51 -2.54 -0.76
C LEU A 273 19.73 -3.61 0.05
N PRO A 274 19.59 -3.49 1.39
CA PRO A 274 18.72 -4.38 2.16
C PRO A 274 17.26 -4.36 1.70
N VAL A 275 16.70 -3.19 1.41
CA VAL A 275 15.30 -3.08 0.93
C VAL A 275 15.13 -3.69 -0.46
N PHE A 276 16.13 -3.57 -1.33
CA PHE A 276 16.13 -4.25 -2.63
C PHE A 276 16.15 -5.77 -2.45
N GLY A 277 17.05 -6.30 -1.62
CA GLY A 277 17.11 -7.73 -1.29
C GLY A 277 15.80 -8.24 -0.68
N PHE A 278 15.20 -7.45 0.21
CA PHE A 278 13.87 -7.72 0.76
C PHE A 278 12.80 -7.82 -0.35
N SER A 279 12.80 -6.89 -1.30
CA SER A 279 11.82 -6.88 -2.40
C SER A 279 11.96 -8.10 -3.31
N LEU A 280 13.19 -8.57 -3.54
CA LEU A 280 13.45 -9.81 -4.29
C LEU A 280 12.90 -11.03 -3.56
N VAL A 281 13.17 -11.16 -2.26
CA VAL A 281 12.65 -12.29 -1.47
C VAL A 281 11.12 -12.24 -1.41
N ASN A 282 10.55 -11.04 -1.26
CA ASN A 282 9.11 -10.85 -1.30
C ASN A 282 8.51 -11.29 -2.66
N GLY A 283 9.19 -10.98 -3.76
CA GLY A 283 8.83 -11.47 -5.10
C GLY A 283 8.89 -12.99 -5.21
N LEU A 284 9.91 -13.64 -4.63
CA LEU A 284 10.01 -15.10 -4.60
C LEU A 284 8.87 -15.75 -3.81
N VAL A 285 8.41 -15.13 -2.72
CA VAL A 285 7.26 -15.62 -1.93
C VAL A 285 5.98 -15.57 -2.76
N ILE A 286 5.74 -14.47 -3.48
CA ILE A 286 4.60 -14.36 -4.40
C ILE A 286 4.70 -15.40 -5.52
N PHE A 287 5.89 -15.57 -6.10
CA PHE A 287 6.14 -16.55 -7.15
C PHE A 287 5.88 -18.00 -6.67
N ALA A 288 6.33 -18.35 -5.47
CA ALA A 288 6.04 -19.64 -4.85
C ALA A 288 4.53 -19.83 -4.60
N GLY A 289 3.82 -18.77 -4.16
CA GLY A 289 2.36 -18.79 -4.04
C GLY A 289 1.63 -19.00 -5.36
N MET A 290 2.17 -18.45 -6.46
CA MET A 290 1.66 -18.67 -7.81
C MET A 290 1.86 -20.12 -8.26
N LEU A 291 3.04 -20.71 -8.01
CA LEU A 291 3.33 -22.12 -8.30
C LEU A 291 2.44 -23.09 -7.50
N ALA A 292 1.96 -22.67 -6.33
CA ALA A 292 0.99 -23.41 -5.52
C ALA A 292 -0.46 -23.28 -6.04
N CYS A 293 -0.67 -23.44 -7.35
CA CYS A 293 -1.96 -23.51 -8.04
C CYS A 293 -2.90 -22.31 -7.81
N CYS A 294 -2.37 -21.09 -7.71
CA CYS A 294 -3.13 -19.85 -7.46
C CYS A 294 -3.87 -19.77 -6.11
N VAL A 295 -4.19 -20.89 -5.44
CA VAL A 295 -4.79 -20.90 -4.10
C VAL A 295 -3.79 -20.34 -3.07
N GLY A 296 -2.50 -20.66 -3.24
CA GLY A 296 -1.42 -20.10 -2.43
C GLY A 296 -1.12 -18.61 -2.69
N LEU A 297 -1.63 -18.03 -3.78
CA LEU A 297 -1.34 -16.64 -4.13
C LEU A 297 -1.99 -15.64 -3.16
N LEU A 298 -3.23 -15.90 -2.73
CA LEU A 298 -3.95 -15.04 -1.78
C LEU A 298 -3.23 -14.91 -0.43
N PRO A 299 -2.85 -16.00 0.26
CA PRO A 299 -2.07 -15.91 1.49
C PRO A 299 -0.66 -15.33 1.25
N ALA A 300 0.00 -15.66 0.13
CA ALA A 300 1.32 -15.12 -0.18
C ALA A 300 1.30 -13.60 -0.37
N LEU A 301 0.29 -13.06 -1.06
CA LEU A 301 0.08 -11.62 -1.19
C LEU A 301 -0.23 -10.97 0.17
N GLY A 302 -1.08 -11.59 0.99
CA GLY A 302 -1.38 -11.10 2.34
C GLY A 302 -0.13 -10.98 3.21
N LEU A 303 0.72 -12.01 3.20
CA LEU A 303 2.00 -12.01 3.90
C LEU A 303 2.97 -10.97 3.31
N SER A 304 3.03 -10.85 1.98
CA SER A 304 3.87 -9.88 1.27
C SER A 304 3.54 -8.43 1.63
N TYR A 305 2.26 -8.07 1.65
CA TYR A 305 1.84 -6.73 2.08
C TYR A 305 2.09 -6.51 3.58
N LEU A 306 1.91 -7.53 4.42
CA LEU A 306 2.21 -7.44 5.85
C LEU A 306 3.70 -7.19 6.11
N LEU A 307 4.55 -7.91 5.37
CA LEU A 307 6.00 -7.72 5.36
C LEU A 307 6.37 -6.30 4.90
N MET A 308 5.71 -5.79 3.86
CA MET A 308 5.90 -4.42 3.39
C MET A 308 5.54 -3.37 4.43
N ALA A 309 4.39 -3.51 5.08
CA ALA A 309 3.96 -2.64 6.15
C ALA A 309 4.95 -2.67 7.34
N ALA A 310 5.47 -3.86 7.69
CA ALA A 310 6.44 -4.03 8.76
C ALA A 310 7.81 -3.43 8.43
N LEU A 311 8.28 -3.61 7.20
CA LEU A 311 9.50 -2.96 6.71
C LEU A 311 9.36 -1.45 6.78
N TYR A 312 8.25 -0.90 6.29
CA TYR A 312 7.99 0.54 6.37
C TYR A 312 8.03 1.07 7.80
N LEU A 313 7.35 0.40 8.75
CA LEU A 313 7.39 0.80 10.16
C LEU A 313 8.82 0.76 10.72
N SER A 314 9.60 -0.29 10.37
CA SER A 314 10.99 -0.41 10.82
C SER A 314 11.88 0.76 10.33
N LEU A 315 11.69 1.19 9.09
CA LEU A 315 12.50 2.26 8.49
C LEU A 315 12.10 3.64 9.03
N ARG A 316 10.81 3.84 9.36
CA ARG A 316 10.28 5.09 9.88
C ARG A 316 10.77 5.40 11.29
N THR A 317 10.74 4.43 12.22
CA THR A 317 11.05 4.66 13.65
C THR A 317 12.48 5.16 13.91
N GLY A 318 13.41 5.07 12.95
CA GLY A 318 14.75 5.65 13.07
C GLY A 318 14.92 7.04 12.44
N GLY A 319 13.91 7.58 11.75
CA GLY A 319 13.99 8.88 11.07
C GLY A 319 13.76 10.09 11.97
N ASP A 320 13.02 9.91 13.06
CA ASP A 320 12.52 11.01 13.90
C ASP A 320 13.56 11.61 14.87
N THR A 321 14.82 11.15 14.82
CA THR A 321 15.89 11.56 15.77
C THR A 321 16.83 12.65 15.22
N HIS A 322 16.56 13.21 14.04
CA HIS A 322 17.39 14.25 13.42
C HIS A 322 16.59 15.49 12.94
N GLY A 323 15.44 15.77 13.56
CA GLY A 323 14.69 17.01 13.38
C GLY A 323 14.99 18.01 14.48
#